data_AF-A0A0F0GIV9-F1
#
_entry.id   AF-A0A0F0GIV9-F1
#
_cell.length_a   1.000
_cell.length_b   1.000
_cell.length_c   1.000
_cell.angle_alpha   90.00
_cell.angle_beta   90.00
_cell.angle_gamma   90.00
#
_symmetry.space_group_name_H-M   'P 1'
#
loop_
_entity.id
_entity.type
_entity.pdbx_description
1 polymer ?
#
loop_
_entity_poly.entity_id
_entity_poly.type
_entity_poly.pdbx_seq_one_letter_code
_entity_poly.pdbx_strand_id
1 'polypeptide(L)'
;VGSGRAEQLLHGGYATPIAEGVPFEVIDCRTAELGKVAANSFRATKISFISAMAEVCESAGEDVVRLIQALAHDDRIGAKFLGAGLGFGGGCLPKDIRAF
;
A
#
# COMPACT_ATOMS: atom_id res chain seq x y z
N VAL A 1 -5.44 -23.74 10.54
CA VAL A 1 -4.05 -23.68 10.06
C VAL A 1 -3.91 -24.78 9.01
N GLY A 2 -3.53 -24.42 7.78
CA GLY A 2 -3.48 -25.34 6.63
C GLY A 2 -2.47 -26.47 6.84
N SER A 3 -2.55 -27.53 6.01
CA SER A 3 -1.65 -28.70 6.13
C SER A 3 -0.19 -28.25 6.14
N GLY A 4 0.64 -28.74 7.07
CA GLY A 4 2.07 -28.40 7.14
C GLY A 4 2.85 -28.66 5.84
N ARG A 5 2.30 -29.50 4.95
CA ARG A 5 2.79 -29.70 3.58
C ARG A 5 2.75 -28.42 2.72
N ALA A 6 1.70 -27.62 2.81
CA ALA A 6 1.54 -26.41 1.99
C ALA A 6 2.57 -25.34 2.39
N GLU A 7 2.79 -25.18 3.68
CA GLU A 7 3.82 -24.30 4.22
C GLU A 7 5.22 -24.71 3.76
N GLN A 8 5.57 -26.00 3.88
CA GLN A 8 6.87 -26.52 3.43
C GLN A 8 7.12 -26.29 1.94
N LEU A 9 6.10 -26.50 1.10
CA LEU A 9 6.21 -26.28 -0.34
C LEU A 9 6.40 -24.79 -0.68
N LEU A 10 5.65 -23.90 -0.03
CA LEU A 10 5.77 -22.45 -0.24
C LEU A 10 7.12 -21.93 0.28
N HIS A 11 7.56 -22.38 1.45
CA HIS A 11 8.86 -22.01 2.00
C HIS A 11 10.02 -22.48 1.10
N GLY A 12 9.91 -23.68 0.52
CA GLY A 12 10.88 -24.15 -0.48
C GLY A 12 10.86 -23.32 -1.76
N GLY A 13 9.68 -22.97 -2.27
CA GLY A 13 9.53 -22.16 -3.49
C GLY A 13 9.99 -20.70 -3.34
N TYR A 14 9.84 -20.12 -2.15
CA TYR A 14 10.26 -18.76 -1.82
C TYR A 14 11.59 -18.69 -1.08
N ALA A 15 12.39 -19.77 -1.08
CA ALA A 15 13.62 -19.86 -0.31
C ALA A 15 14.61 -18.72 -0.61
N THR A 16 14.77 -18.32 -1.88
CA THR A 16 15.69 -17.24 -2.26
C THR A 16 15.25 -15.88 -1.71
N PRO A 17 14.03 -15.37 -1.97
CA PRO A 17 13.56 -14.11 -1.35
C PRO A 17 13.63 -14.11 0.19
N ILE A 18 13.30 -15.24 0.83
CA ILE A 18 13.36 -15.36 2.28
C ILE A 18 14.81 -15.24 2.77
N ALA A 19 15.76 -15.89 2.10
CA ALA A 19 17.19 -15.80 2.41
C ALA A 19 17.75 -14.37 2.19
N GLU A 20 17.16 -13.61 1.28
CA GLU A 20 17.46 -12.18 1.05
C GLU A 20 16.81 -11.25 2.08
N GLY A 21 16.08 -11.78 3.06
CA GLY A 21 15.48 -11.03 4.16
C GLY A 21 14.06 -10.53 3.89
N VAL A 22 13.38 -11.03 2.85
CA VAL A 22 11.95 -10.73 2.65
C VAL A 22 11.13 -11.42 3.74
N PRO A 23 10.29 -10.68 4.50
CA PRO A 23 9.45 -11.27 5.53
C PRO A 23 8.48 -12.32 4.96
N PHE A 24 8.30 -13.42 5.68
CA PHE A 24 7.36 -14.48 5.35
C PHE A 24 6.48 -14.79 6.57
N GLU A 25 5.17 -14.59 6.42
CA GLU A 25 4.21 -14.73 7.51
C GLU A 25 3.21 -15.86 7.21
N VAL A 26 3.07 -16.79 8.15
CA VAL A 26 2.10 -17.91 8.04
C VAL A 26 0.82 -17.53 8.76
N ILE A 27 -0.22 -17.26 7.99
CA ILE A 27 -1.55 -16.85 8.47
C ILE A 27 -2.65 -17.69 7.81
N ASP A 28 -3.89 -17.55 8.27
CA ASP A 28 -5.02 -18.22 7.63
C ASP A 28 -5.37 -17.60 6.27
N CYS A 29 -6.05 -18.38 5.42
CA CYS A 29 -6.37 -17.99 4.04
C CYS A 29 -7.17 -16.70 3.96
N ARG A 30 -8.15 -16.50 4.85
CA ARG A 30 -9.03 -15.32 4.80
C ARG A 30 -8.26 -14.07 5.16
N THR A 31 -7.40 -14.14 6.17
CA THR A 31 -6.54 -13.02 6.54
C THR A 31 -5.51 -12.71 5.45
N ALA A 32 -4.94 -13.72 4.78
CA ALA A 32 -4.03 -13.51 3.65
C ALA A 32 -4.70 -12.81 2.47
N GLU A 33 -5.92 -13.24 2.11
CA GLU A 33 -6.73 -12.62 1.06
C GLU A 33 -7.06 -11.17 1.40
N LEU A 34 -7.56 -10.91 2.61
CA LEU A 34 -7.87 -9.56 3.08
C LEU A 34 -6.63 -8.66 3.11
N GLY A 35 -5.48 -9.18 3.56
CA GLY A 35 -4.24 -8.43 3.61
C GLY A 35 -3.83 -7.87 2.24
N LYS A 36 -4.05 -8.65 1.17
CA LYS A 36 -3.77 -8.20 -0.19
C LYS A 36 -4.64 -7.02 -0.62
N VAL A 37 -5.95 -7.10 -0.35
CA VAL A 37 -6.89 -6.05 -0.75
C VAL A 37 -6.70 -4.79 0.11
N ALA A 38 -6.56 -4.96 1.43
CA ALA A 38 -6.33 -3.86 2.37
C ALA A 38 -5.07 -3.05 2.03
N ALA A 39 -3.96 -3.70 1.66
CA ALA A 39 -2.73 -3.02 1.27
C ALA A 39 -2.92 -2.12 0.03
N ASN A 40 -3.68 -2.58 -0.97
CA ASN A 40 -3.98 -1.79 -2.17
C ASN A 40 -4.96 -0.65 -1.86
N SER A 41 -6.00 -0.91 -1.06
CA SER A 41 -6.94 0.12 -0.61
C SER A 41 -6.22 1.23 0.16
N PHE A 42 -5.34 0.90 1.11
CA PHE A 42 -4.59 1.90 1.87
C PHE A 42 -3.69 2.77 0.99
N ARG A 43 -3.01 2.17 0.00
CA ARG A 43 -2.22 2.93 -0.98
C ARG A 43 -3.07 3.92 -1.77
N ALA A 44 -4.24 3.48 -2.23
CA ALA A 44 -5.17 4.37 -2.92
C ALA A 44 -5.70 5.48 -2.01
N THR A 45 -6.01 5.18 -0.75
CA THR A 45 -6.41 6.19 0.23
C THR A 45 -5.33 7.26 0.40
N LYS A 46 -4.05 6.88 0.50
CA LYS A 46 -2.95 7.86 0.58
C LYS A 46 -2.89 8.77 -0.64
N ILE A 47 -3.04 8.21 -1.84
CA ILE A 47 -3.05 8.97 -3.10
C ILE A 47 -4.26 9.91 -3.16
N SER A 48 -5.47 9.41 -2.87
CA SER A 48 -6.68 10.23 -2.85
C SER A 48 -6.62 11.35 -1.82
N PHE A 49 -6.09 11.06 -0.63
CA PHE A 49 -5.93 12.05 0.43
C PHE A 49 -5.04 13.20 -0.03
N ILE A 50 -3.88 12.90 -0.61
CA ILE A 50 -2.96 13.97 -1.03
C ILE A 50 -3.48 14.73 -2.25
N SER A 51 -4.20 14.09 -3.17
CA SER A 51 -4.88 14.78 -4.26
C SER A 51 -5.93 15.76 -3.74
N ALA A 52 -6.74 15.36 -2.76
CA ALA A 52 -7.70 16.28 -2.13
C ALA A 52 -7.02 17.44 -1.40
N MET A 53 -5.89 17.19 -0.71
CA MET A 53 -5.10 18.26 -0.09
C MET A 53 -4.47 19.20 -1.12
N ALA A 54 -4.15 18.71 -2.33
CA ALA A 54 -3.66 19.56 -3.41
C ALA A 54 -4.71 20.60 -3.83
N GLU A 55 -5.96 20.19 -3.97
CA GLU A 55 -7.09 21.10 -4.27
C GLU A 55 -7.29 22.13 -3.15
N VAL A 56 -7.15 21.71 -1.89
CA VAL A 56 -7.21 22.63 -0.74
C VAL A 56 -6.05 23.63 -0.77
N CYS A 57 -4.82 23.18 -1.00
CA CYS A 57 -3.65 24.05 -1.13
C CYS A 57 -3.82 25.06 -2.27
N GLU A 58 -4.31 24.63 -3.43
CA GLU A 58 -4.59 25.51 -4.57
C GLU A 58 -5.61 26.59 -4.19
N SER A 59 -6.71 26.21 -3.51
CA SER A 59 -7.72 27.17 -3.05
C SER A 59 -7.21 28.18 -2.02
N ALA A 60 -6.19 27.80 -1.24
CA ALA A 60 -5.56 28.62 -0.21
C ALA A 60 -4.35 29.44 -0.71
N GLY A 61 -3.85 29.16 -1.92
CA GLY A 61 -2.62 29.76 -2.45
C GLY A 61 -1.32 29.17 -1.88
N GLU A 62 -1.38 27.93 -1.37
CA GLU A 62 -0.27 27.22 -0.72
C GLU A 62 0.39 26.18 -1.65
N ASP A 63 1.64 25.81 -1.36
CA ASP A 63 2.40 24.82 -2.14
C ASP A 63 2.23 23.39 -1.59
N VAL A 64 1.49 22.54 -2.35
CA VAL A 64 1.28 21.14 -2.00
C VAL A 64 2.58 20.32 -1.94
N VAL A 65 3.61 20.67 -2.70
CA VAL A 65 4.91 19.95 -2.66
C VAL A 65 5.57 20.16 -1.31
N ARG A 66 5.46 21.37 -0.73
CA ARG A 66 5.97 21.66 0.62
C ARG A 66 5.19 20.92 1.69
N LEU A 67 3.86 20.83 1.53
CA LEU A 67 3.01 20.02 2.41
C LEU A 67 3.42 18.55 2.38
N ILE A 68 3.61 17.96 1.19
CA ILE A 68 4.06 16.57 1.03
C ILE A 68 5.41 16.36 1.71
N GLN A 69 6.36 17.27 1.51
CA GLN A 69 7.67 17.21 2.16
C GLN A 69 7.53 17.25 3.68
N ALA A 70 6.71 18.15 4.23
CA ALA A 70 6.48 18.23 5.67
C ALA A 70 5.90 16.91 6.23
N LEU A 71 4.89 16.33 5.57
CA LEU A 71 4.30 15.04 5.95
C LEU A 71 5.29 13.87 5.81
N ALA A 72 6.18 13.93 4.83
CA ALA A 72 7.17 12.89 4.57
C ALA A 72 8.25 12.77 5.66
N HIS A 73 8.46 13.81 6.48
CA HIS A 73 9.37 13.75 7.64
C HIS A 73 8.80 12.96 8.82
N ASP A 74 7.48 12.72 8.85
CA ASP A 74 6.88 11.85 9.86
C ASP A 74 6.96 10.39 9.42
N ASP A 75 7.83 9.61 10.09
CA ASP A 75 8.05 8.19 9.81
C ASP A 75 6.78 7.34 9.91
N ARG A 76 5.77 7.78 10.67
CA ARG A 76 4.48 7.07 10.80
C ARG A 76 3.62 7.21 9.54
N ILE A 77 3.80 8.28 8.78
CA ILE A 77 3.10 8.54 7.51
C ILE A 77 3.90 7.96 6.35
N GLY A 78 5.19 8.32 6.31
CA GLY A 78 6.14 7.93 5.27
C GLY A 78 5.88 8.55 3.90
N ALA A 79 6.96 8.84 3.17
CA ALA A 79 6.93 9.55 1.89
C ALA A 79 6.27 8.78 0.72
N LYS A 80 6.22 7.44 0.79
CA LYS A 80 5.75 6.60 -0.32
C LYS A 80 4.25 6.76 -0.53
N PHE A 81 3.82 6.83 -1.80
CA PHE A 81 2.42 7.00 -2.21
C PHE A 81 1.78 8.35 -1.79
N LEU A 82 2.59 9.40 -1.59
CA LEU A 82 2.14 10.78 -1.36
C LEU A 82 2.31 11.68 -2.60
N GLY A 83 2.32 11.11 -3.81
CA GLY A 83 2.37 11.92 -5.03
C GLY A 83 1.01 12.51 -5.35
N ALA A 84 0.85 13.83 -5.22
CA ALA A 84 -0.31 14.54 -5.74
C ALA A 84 -0.30 14.51 -7.29
N GLY A 85 -1.47 14.30 -7.90
CA GLY A 85 -1.62 14.23 -9.34
C GLY A 85 -3.04 13.82 -9.75
N LEU A 86 -3.21 13.33 -10.99
CA LEU A 86 -4.49 12.94 -11.61
C LEU A 86 -5.22 11.76 -10.92
N GLY A 87 -4.76 11.32 -9.75
CA GLY A 87 -5.27 10.17 -9.01
C GLY A 87 -4.51 8.87 -9.30
N PHE A 88 -5.13 7.74 -8.96
CA PHE A 88 -4.55 6.40 -9.16
C PHE A 88 -5.19 5.68 -10.36
N GLY A 89 -4.40 4.89 -11.08
CA GLY A 89 -4.84 4.09 -12.24
C GLY A 89 -4.34 2.65 -12.21
N GLY A 90 -4.25 2.03 -13.39
CA GLY A 90 -3.80 0.63 -13.55
C GLY A 90 -4.88 -0.40 -13.25
N GLY A 91 -4.58 -1.69 -13.46
CA GLY A 91 -5.58 -2.77 -13.33
C GLY A 91 -5.84 -3.24 -11.90
N CYS A 92 -4.94 -2.95 -10.95
CA CYS A 92 -5.03 -3.46 -9.58
C CYS A 92 -5.80 -2.52 -8.65
N LEU A 93 -5.38 -1.25 -8.54
CA LEU A 93 -5.96 -0.31 -7.56
C LEU A 93 -7.46 -0.07 -7.79
N PRO A 94 -7.94 0.36 -8.97
CA PRO A 94 -9.37 0.56 -9.21
C PRO A 94 -10.22 -0.72 -9.11
N LYS A 95 -9.63 -1.90 -9.36
CA LYS A 95 -10.33 -3.19 -9.26
C LYS A 95 -10.47 -3.61 -7.80
N ASP A 96 -9.38 -3.55 -7.05
CA ASP A 96 -9.31 -4.04 -5.68
C ASP A 96 -10.12 -3.15 -4.72
N ILE A 97 -10.14 -1.82 -4.94
CA ILE A 97 -10.97 -0.90 -4.15
C ILE A 97 -12.46 -1.12 -4.42
N ARG A 98 -12.85 -1.40 -5.68
CA ARG A 98 -14.25 -1.67 -6.04
C ARG A 98 -14.75 -3.02 -5.53
N ALA A 99 -13.83 -3.95 -5.28
CA ALA A 99 -14.15 -5.29 -4.79
C ALA A 99 -14.21 -5.36 -3.26
N PHE A 100 -13.72 -4.33 -2.56
CA PHE A 100 -13.84 -4.16 -1.12
C PHE A 100 -15.20 -3.56 -0.76
#